data_AF-A0A967H372-F1
#
_entry.id   AF-A0A967H372-F1
#
_cell.length_a   1.000
_cell.length_b   1.000
_cell.length_c   1.000
_cell.angle_alpha   90.00
_cell.angle_beta   90.00
_cell.angle_gamma   90.00
#
_symmetry.space_group_name_H-M   'P 1'
#
loop_
_entity.id
_entity.type
_entity.pdbx_description
1 polymer ?
#
loop_
_entity_poly.entity_id
_entity_poly.type
_entity_poly.pdbx_seq_one_letter_code
_entity_poly.pdbx_strand_id
1 'polypeptide(L)'
;STSDDGAVETKIIAQGTQIEKTGHPARPDVLAELSEVSRGKVVTADDLDALAREIYELPEPRPQVIPQALWSEWSVAASLVGLLAVFWIGRKLNGTF
;
A
#
# COMPACT_ATOMS: atom_id res chain seq x y z
N SER A 1 31.20 -9.31 2.27
CA SER A 1 30.07 -8.45 2.67
C SER A 1 29.14 -8.34 1.48
N THR A 2 28.15 -9.23 1.40
CA THR A 2 27.09 -9.18 0.38
C THR A 2 25.91 -8.49 1.02
N SER A 3 25.50 -7.37 0.44
CA SER A 3 24.35 -6.58 0.86
C SER A 3 23.07 -7.30 0.46
N ASP A 4 22.31 -7.75 1.46
CA ASP A 4 20.97 -8.31 1.28
C ASP A 4 20.00 -7.14 1.01
N ASP A 5 19.23 -7.28 -0.07
CA ASP A 5 18.21 -6.32 -0.50
C ASP A 5 17.22 -6.05 0.63
N GLY A 6 17.01 -4.75 0.91
CA GLY A 6 16.26 -4.26 2.05
C GLY A 6 14.78 -4.65 2.03
N ALA A 7 14.47 -5.83 2.57
CA ALA A 7 13.15 -6.13 3.10
C ALA A 7 13.02 -5.43 4.46
N VAL A 8 12.33 -4.28 4.48
CA VAL A 8 11.99 -3.60 5.74
C VAL A 8 10.82 -4.34 6.38
N GLU A 9 11.12 -5.33 7.22
CA GLU A 9 10.13 -6.03 8.04
C GLU A 9 9.64 -5.09 9.15
N THR A 10 8.52 -4.39 8.89
CA THR A 10 7.88 -3.54 9.88
C THR A 10 6.94 -4.38 10.73
N LYS A 11 7.38 -4.75 11.93
CA LYS A 11 6.52 -5.39 12.94
C LYS A 11 5.56 -4.34 13.50
N ILE A 12 4.32 -4.29 12.99
CA ILE A 12 3.26 -3.51 13.61
C ILE A 12 2.86 -4.20 14.91
N ILE A 13 3.35 -3.68 16.04
CA ILE A 13 2.89 -4.11 17.36
C ILE A 13 1.53 -3.45 17.60
N ALA A 14 0.47 -4.07 17.08
CA ALA A 14 -0.87 -3.80 17.56
C ALA A 14 -0.93 -4.38 18.98
N GLN A 15 -0.64 -3.56 20.00
CA GLN A 15 -0.98 -3.91 21.37
C GLN A 15 -2.48 -4.19 21.39
N GLY A 16 -2.87 -5.42 21.72
CA GLY A 16 -4.27 -5.83 21.78
C GLY A 16 -5.02 -4.94 22.77
N THR A 17 -5.65 -3.90 22.26
CA THR A 17 -6.59 -3.08 23.01
C THR A 17 -7.76 -3.98 23.39
N GLN A 18 -8.12 -3.92 24.66
CA GLN A 18 -9.22 -4.63 25.29
C GLN A 18 -10.46 -4.54 24.39
N ILE A 19 -10.83 -5.66 23.76
CA ILE A 19 -12.03 -5.75 22.92
C ILE A 19 -13.22 -5.37 23.81
N GLU A 20 -13.91 -4.28 23.48
CA GLU A 20 -15.15 -3.91 24.15
C GLU A 20 -16.12 -5.09 24.07
N LYS A 21 -16.64 -5.53 25.22
CA LYS A 21 -17.59 -6.65 25.26
C LYS A 21 -18.87 -6.24 24.53
N THR A 22 -19.11 -6.83 23.37
CA THR A 22 -20.34 -6.70 22.58
C THR A 22 -21.58 -6.76 23.49
N GLY A 23 -22.36 -5.68 23.56
CA GLY A 23 -23.58 -5.58 24.38
C GLY A 23 -23.57 -4.51 25.49
N HIS A 24 -22.46 -3.81 25.72
CA HIS A 24 -22.41 -2.63 26.60
C HIS A 24 -22.48 -1.34 25.78
N PRO A 25 -22.97 -0.22 26.34
CA PRO A 25 -22.94 1.07 25.66
C PRO A 25 -21.52 1.39 25.18
N ALA A 26 -21.40 1.87 23.94
CA ALA A 26 -20.12 2.25 23.33
C ALA A 26 -19.37 3.23 24.24
N ARG A 27 -18.03 3.17 24.25
CA ARG A 27 -17.19 4.10 25.01
C ARG A 27 -16.84 5.32 24.14
N PRO A 28 -17.58 6.44 24.25
CA PRO A 28 -17.38 7.60 23.38
C PRO A 28 -16.01 8.25 23.60
N ASP A 29 -15.42 8.09 24.79
CA ASP A 29 -14.05 8.49 25.14
C ASP A 29 -13.00 7.83 24.24
N VAL A 30 -13.11 6.51 24.03
CA VAL A 30 -12.17 5.75 23.19
C VAL A 30 -12.39 6.06 21.71
N LEU A 31 -13.64 6.21 21.29
CA LEU A 31 -13.97 6.59 19.90
C LEU A 31 -13.42 7.98 19.55
N ALA A 32 -13.46 8.93 20.49
CA ALA A 32 -12.88 10.25 20.33
C ALA A 32 -11.35 10.18 20.11
N GLU A 33 -10.64 9.43 20.95
CA GLU A 33 -9.19 9.23 20.81
C GLU A 33 -8.83 8.57 19.46
N LEU A 34 -9.56 7.52 19.07
CA LEU A 34 -9.34 6.84 17.79
C LEU A 34 -9.62 7.75 16.59
N SER A 35 -10.62 8.63 16.69
CA SER A 35 -10.93 9.59 15.63
C SER A 35 -9.81 10.62 15.45
N GLU A 36 -9.18 11.06 16.54
CA GLU A 36 -8.05 11.99 16.51
C GLU A 36 -6.83 11.37 15.82
N VAL A 37 -6.52 10.10 16.16
CA VAL A 37 -5.38 9.38 15.57
C VAL A 37 -5.61 9.03 14.10
N SER A 38 -6.82 8.61 13.73
CA SER A 38 -7.17 8.22 12.35
C SER A 38 -7.52 9.40 11.44
N ARG A 39 -7.59 10.63 11.98
CA ARG A 39 -8.18 11.81 11.32
C ARG A 39 -9.63 11.57 10.87
N GLY A 40 -10.34 10.73 11.61
CA GLY A 40 -11.76 10.44 11.42
C GLY A 40 -12.66 11.38 12.21
N LYS A 41 -13.94 11.05 12.28
CA LYS A 41 -14.98 11.80 13.01
C LYS A 41 -15.80 10.82 13.85
N VAL A 42 -16.07 11.15 15.11
CA VAL A 42 -17.03 10.42 15.95
C VAL A 42 -18.44 10.81 15.52
N VAL A 43 -19.29 9.81 15.28
CA VAL A 43 -20.67 9.99 14.80
C VAL A 43 -21.61 9.33 15.80
N THR A 44 -22.65 10.04 16.21
CA THR A 44 -23.69 9.50 17.09
C THR A 44 -24.83 8.88 16.27
N ALA A 45 -25.74 8.15 16.92
CA ALA A 45 -26.87 7.53 16.23
C ALA A 45 -27.76 8.55 15.48
N ASP A 46 -27.86 9.76 16.02
CA ASP A 46 -28.67 10.86 15.44
C ASP A 46 -28.00 11.48 14.19
N ASP A 47 -26.69 11.30 14.02
CA ASP A 47 -25.90 11.88 12.93
C ASP A 47 -25.76 10.96 11.71
N LEU A 48 -26.32 9.74 11.77
CA LEU A 48 -26.15 8.71 10.73
C LEU A 48 -26.71 9.14 9.38
N ASP A 49 -27.85 9.82 9.35
CA ASP A 49 -28.46 10.31 8.10
C ASP A 49 -27.60 11.38 7.43
N ALA A 50 -27.00 12.27 8.23
CA ALA A 50 -26.09 13.30 7.73
C ALA A 50 -24.79 12.69 7.20
N LEU A 51 -24.24 11.68 7.88
CA LEU A 51 -23.06 10.94 7.43
C LEU A 51 -23.33 10.20 6.13
N ALA A 52 -24.47 9.52 6.01
CA ALA A 52 -24.83 8.80 4.79
C ALA A 52 -24.88 9.76 3.60
N ARG A 53 -25.49 10.94 3.78
CA ARG A 53 -25.53 11.98 2.75
C ARG A 53 -24.14 12.49 2.37
N GLU A 54 -23.28 12.75 3.36
CA GLU A 54 -21.88 13.15 3.13
C GLU A 54 -21.11 12.10 2.30
N ILE A 55 -21.33 10.81 2.57
CA ILE A 55 -20.72 9.71 1.80
C ILE A 55 -21.24 9.69 0.34
N TYR A 56 -22.53 9.93 0.13
CA TYR A 56 -23.09 9.98 -1.23
C TYR A 56 -22.67 11.23 -2.01
N GLU A 57 -22.36 12.33 -1.33
CA GLU A 57 -21.89 13.58 -1.93
C GLU A 57 -20.36 13.60 -2.16
N LEU A 58 -19.64 12.54 -1.79
CA LEU A 58 -18.21 12.42 -2.05
C LEU A 58 -17.93 12.54 -3.56
N PRO A 59 -17.05 13.46 -3.98
CA PRO A 59 -16.65 13.55 -5.38
C PRO A 59 -15.91 12.27 -5.79
N GLU A 60 -15.92 11.99 -7.10
CA GLU A 60 -15.18 10.83 -7.62
C GLU A 60 -13.72 10.87 -7.14
N PRO A 61 -13.20 9.74 -6.61
CA PRO A 61 -11.84 9.69 -6.11
C PRO A 61 -10.88 10.05 -7.25
N ARG A 62 -9.89 10.90 -6.95
CA ARG A 62 -8.87 11.25 -7.95
C ARG A 62 -8.21 9.97 -8.47
N PRO A 63 -7.92 9.87 -9.77
CA PRO A 63 -7.22 8.72 -10.32
C PRO A 63 -5.91 8.54 -9.56
N GLN A 64 -5.78 7.40 -8.89
CA GLN A 64 -4.57 7.06 -8.16
C GLN A 64 -3.54 6.62 -9.18
N VAL A 65 -2.52 7.44 -9.40
CA VAL A 65 -1.38 7.09 -10.24
C VAL A 65 -0.46 6.22 -9.40
N ILE A 66 -0.63 4.90 -9.48
CA ILE A 66 0.26 3.96 -8.81
C ILE A 66 1.48 3.80 -9.71
N PRO A 67 2.68 4.25 -9.29
CA PRO A 67 3.87 4.07 -10.10
C PRO A 67 4.19 2.57 -10.20
N GLN A 68 4.06 2.01 -11.38
CA GLN A 68 4.50 0.65 -11.67
C GLN A 68 6.01 0.66 -11.96
N ALA A 69 6.78 -0.12 -11.21
CA ALA A 69 8.19 -0.30 -11.52
C ALA A 69 8.34 -1.06 -12.84
N LEU A 70 9.12 -0.54 -13.79
CA LEU A 70 9.40 -1.24 -15.06
C LEU A 70 10.03 -2.63 -14.83
N TRP A 71 10.77 -2.80 -13.73
CA TRP A 71 11.34 -4.09 -13.32
C TRP A 71 10.30 -5.15 -12.97
N SER A 72 9.05 -4.76 -12.74
CA SER A 72 7.94 -5.69 -12.48
C SER A 72 7.48 -6.43 -13.73
N GLU A 73 7.90 -5.99 -14.92
CA GLU A 73 7.52 -6.64 -16.18
C GLU A 73 8.60 -7.63 -16.62
N TRP A 74 8.22 -8.89 -16.82
CA TRP A 74 9.14 -9.93 -17.32
C TRP A 74 9.70 -9.58 -18.72
N SER A 75 8.97 -8.77 -19.50
CA SER A 75 9.42 -8.23 -20.79
C SER A 75 10.76 -7.48 -20.68
N VAL A 76 10.96 -6.69 -19.61
CA VAL A 76 12.19 -5.90 -19.40
C VAL A 76 13.38 -6.82 -19.12
N ALA A 77 13.19 -7.83 -18.27
CA ALA A 77 14.22 -8.83 -18.00
C ALA A 77 14.57 -9.65 -19.26
N ALA A 78 13.56 -10.07 -20.02
CA ALA A 78 13.75 -10.80 -21.27
C ALA A 78 14.49 -9.96 -22.32
N SER A 79 14.16 -8.66 -22.43
CA SER A 79 14.82 -7.72 -23.34
C SER A 79 16.30 -7.54 -23.00
N LEU A 80 16.64 -7.35 -21.72
CA LEU A 80 18.03 -7.24 -21.26
C LEU A 80 18.85 -8.50 -21.59
N VAL A 81 18.32 -9.68 -21.30
CA VAL A 81 18.98 -10.96 -21.61
C VAL A 81 19.13 -11.15 -23.12
N GLY A 82 18.11 -10.79 -23.90
CA GLY A 82 18.13 -10.86 -25.36
C GLY A 82 19.20 -9.94 -25.96
N LEU A 83 19.26 -8.68 -25.53
CA LEU A 83 20.29 -7.73 -25.94
C LEU A 83 21.69 -8.23 -25.57
N LEU A 84 21.86 -8.78 -24.37
CA LEU A 84 23.13 -9.36 -23.93
C LEU A 84 23.54 -10.55 -24.80
N ALA A 85 22.61 -11.44 -25.14
CA ALA A 85 22.88 -12.59 -26.00
C ALA A 85 23.31 -12.13 -27.40
N VAL A 86 22.62 -11.16 -27.99
CA VAL A 86 22.99 -10.57 -29.29
C VAL A 86 24.38 -9.94 -29.24
N PHE A 87 24.67 -9.17 -28.18
CA PHE A 87 26.00 -8.59 -27.98
C PHE A 87 27.08 -9.68 -27.88
N TRP A 88 26.82 -10.75 -27.15
CA TRP A 88 27.77 -11.85 -26.97
C TRP A 88 28.03 -12.62 -28.27
N ILE A 89 26.98 -12.84 -29.07
CA ILE A 89 27.09 -13.45 -30.41
C ILE A 89 27.90 -12.54 -31.32
N GLY A 90 27.58 -11.24 -31.38
CA GLY A 90 28.33 -10.27 -32.16
C GLY A 90 29.81 -10.22 -31.77
N ARG A 91 30.10 -10.26 -30.46
CA ARG A 91 31.47 -10.32 -29.94
C ARG A 91 32.20 -11.60 -30.32
N LYS A 92 31.51 -12.75 -30.33
CA LYS A 92 32.08 -14.04 -30.76
C LYS A 92 32.40 -14.04 -32.26
N LEU A 93 31.64 -13.33 -33.07
CA LEU A 93 31.85 -13.21 -34.52
C LEU A 93 32.95 -12.19 -34.87
N ASN A 94 33.15 -11.14 -34.06
CA ASN A 94 34.19 -10.13 -34.25
C ASN A 94 35.61 -10.58 -33.84
N GLY A 95 35.81 -11.84 -33.46
CA GLY A 95 37.14 -12.46 -33.37
C GLY A 95 38.01 -12.03 -32.17
N THR A 96 37.50 -11.25 -31.22
CA THR A 96 38.24 -10.89 -30.00
C THR A 96 37.99 -11.92 -28.90
N PHE A 97 38.90 -12.89 -28.79
CA PHE A 97 39.20 -13.63 -27.56
C PHE A 97 40.29 -12.91 -26.78
#